data_AF-A0A7S2LUL6-F1
#
_entry.id   AF-A0A7S2LUL6-F1
#
_cell.length_a   1.000
_cell.length_b   1.000
_cell.length_c   1.000
_cell.angle_alpha   90.00
_cell.angle_beta   90.00
_cell.angle_gamma   90.00
#
_symmetry.space_group_name_H-M   'P 1'
#
loop_
_entity.id
_entity.type
_entity.pdbx_description
1 polymer ?
#
loop_
_entity_poly.entity_id
_entity_poly.type
_entity_poly.pdbx_seq_one_letter_code
_entity_poly.pdbx_strand_id
1 'polypeptide(L)'
;LIFAASDASAQKLEKKEGEMDLVRTIVSGLVGLLYFGPAAHAWYDMIFKVFPGTGLLSTLKKATLGQLIFGPSFTCVFFAVSLLQSGTFSIGNFLSKVQRDLPGAWKAGLGFWPLV
;
A
#
# COMPACT_ATOMS: atom_id res chain seq x y z
N LEU A 1 -13.33 1.98 0.06
CA LEU A 1 -13.70 3.07 -0.89
C LEU A 1 -12.47 3.74 -1.49
N ILE A 2 -11.54 4.28 -0.69
CA ILE A 2 -10.33 4.96 -1.20
C ILE A 2 -9.51 4.07 -2.15
N PHE A 3 -9.29 2.80 -1.80
CA PHE A 3 -8.53 1.87 -2.65
C PHE A 3 -9.19 1.57 -4.00
N ALA A 4 -10.51 1.38 -4.02
CA ALA A 4 -11.25 1.17 -5.26
C ALA A 4 -11.22 2.44 -6.14
N ALA A 5 -11.42 3.62 -5.54
CA ALA A 5 -11.33 4.89 -6.26
C ALA A 5 -9.92 5.18 -6.79
N SER A 6 -8.88 4.80 -6.02
CA SER A 6 -7.48 4.89 -6.43
C SER A 6 -7.20 4.00 -7.62
N ASP A 7 -7.64 2.73 -7.61
CA ASP A 7 -7.44 1.83 -8.74
C ASP A 7 -8.22 2.30 -9.98
N ALA A 8 -9.47 2.72 -9.83
CA ALA A 8 -10.24 3.29 -10.94
C ALA A 8 -9.57 4.54 -11.55
N SER A 9 -8.92 5.37 -10.72
CA SER A 9 -8.15 6.53 -11.19
C SER A 9 -6.86 6.10 -11.89
N ALA A 10 -6.15 5.11 -11.35
CA ALA A 10 -4.95 4.54 -11.96
C ALA A 10 -5.27 3.94 -13.34
N GLN A 11 -6.35 3.16 -13.47
CA GLN A 11 -6.80 2.58 -14.74
C GLN A 11 -7.08 3.66 -15.80
N LYS A 12 -7.69 4.79 -15.39
CA LYS A 12 -7.93 5.93 -16.28
C LYS A 12 -6.65 6.63 -16.73
N LEU A 13 -5.63 6.69 -15.88
CA LEU A 13 -4.33 7.27 -16.18
C LEU A 13 -3.46 6.34 -17.04
N GLU A 14 -3.59 5.02 -16.83
CA GLU A 14 -2.86 3.97 -17.57
C GLU A 14 -3.23 3.91 -19.06
N LYS A 15 -4.34 4.56 -19.49
CA LYS A 15 -4.82 4.71 -20.87
C LYS A 15 -4.32 3.64 -21.85
N LYS A 16 -5.01 2.49 -21.84
CA LYS A 16 -5.23 1.69 -23.04
C LYS A 16 -6.72 1.75 -23.36
N GLU A 17 -7.07 1.80 -24.64
CA GLU A 17 -8.44 1.92 -25.19
C GLU A 17 -9.35 0.71 -24.86
N GLY A 18 -9.47 0.34 -23.58
CA GLY A 18 -10.17 -0.85 -23.12
C GLY A 18 -11.15 -0.55 -21.99
N GLU A 19 -12.05 -1.52 -21.75
CA GLU A 19 -12.99 -1.49 -20.64
C GLU A 19 -12.25 -1.50 -19.30
N MET A 20 -12.86 -0.83 -18.30
CA MET A 20 -12.36 -0.83 -16.93
C MET A 20 -12.35 -2.25 -16.36
N ASP A 21 -11.23 -2.67 -15.79
CA ASP A 21 -11.10 -3.90 -15.05
C ASP A 21 -11.79 -3.77 -13.69
N LEU A 22 -13.08 -4.10 -13.68
CA LEU A 22 -13.93 -4.09 -12.50
C LEU A 22 -13.47 -5.10 -11.45
N VAL A 23 -12.89 -6.24 -11.87
CA VAL A 23 -12.39 -7.25 -10.93
C VAL A 23 -11.21 -6.68 -10.15
N ARG A 24 -10.25 -6.05 -10.84
CA ARG A 24 -9.11 -5.38 -10.21
C ARG A 24 -9.56 -4.27 -9.24
N THR A 25 -10.57 -3.50 -9.63
CA THR A 25 -11.14 -2.43 -8.77
C THR A 25 -11.79 -3.01 -7.51
N ILE A 26 -12.61 -4.05 -7.64
CA ILE A 26 -13.29 -4.71 -6.51
C ILE A 26 -12.25 -5.34 -5.58
N VAL A 27 -11.28 -6.07 -6.12
CA VAL A 27 -10.23 -6.70 -5.30
C VAL A 27 -9.42 -5.64 -4.56
N SER A 28 -9.06 -4.52 -5.21
CA SER A 28 -8.38 -3.40 -4.56
C SER A 28 -9.23 -2.81 -3.41
N GLY A 29 -10.54 -2.68 -3.64
CA GLY A 29 -11.50 -2.29 -2.61
C GLY A 29 -11.53 -3.26 -1.42
N LEU A 30 -11.55 -4.57 -1.69
CA LEU A 30 -11.57 -5.62 -0.66
C LEU A 30 -10.25 -5.69 0.11
N VAL A 31 -9.10 -5.55 -0.55
CA VAL A 31 -7.80 -5.44 0.13
C VAL A 31 -7.80 -4.25 1.08
N GLY A 32 -8.33 -3.12 0.63
CA GLY A 32 -8.49 -1.93 1.47
C GLY A 32 -9.38 -2.17 2.70
N LEU A 33 -10.51 -2.85 2.52
CA LEU A 33 -11.50 -3.06 3.56
C LEU A 33 -11.10 -4.17 4.55
N LEU A 34 -10.72 -5.34 4.03
CA LEU A 34 -10.54 -6.56 4.79
C LEU A 34 -9.11 -6.74 5.32
N TYR A 35 -8.12 -6.12 4.68
CA TYR A 35 -6.73 -6.23 5.10
C TYR A 35 -6.19 -4.90 5.63
N PHE A 36 -6.18 -3.84 4.81
CA PHE A 36 -5.59 -2.56 5.21
C PHE A 36 -6.29 -1.96 6.43
N GLY A 37 -7.62 -1.94 6.47
CA GLY A 37 -8.38 -1.39 7.59
C GLY A 37 -7.97 -2.00 8.95
N PRO A 38 -8.09 -3.33 9.14
CA PRO A 38 -7.66 -4.00 10.35
C PRO A 38 -6.15 -3.83 10.64
N ALA A 39 -5.30 -3.94 9.62
CA ALA A 39 -3.85 -3.80 9.78
C ALA A 39 -3.44 -2.38 10.21
N ALA A 40 -4.06 -1.36 9.64
CA ALA A 40 -3.84 0.04 9.99
C ALA A 40 -4.32 0.31 11.43
N HIS A 41 -5.48 -0.22 11.81
CA HIS A 41 -5.97 -0.09 13.19
C HIS A 41 -4.97 -0.70 14.19
N ALA A 42 -4.52 -1.93 13.94
CA ALA A 42 -3.52 -2.59 14.77
C ALA A 42 -2.17 -1.82 14.81
N TRP A 43 -1.73 -1.28 13.66
CA TRP A 43 -0.53 -0.46 13.58
C TRP A 43 -0.65 0.81 14.43
N TYR A 44 -1.76 1.55 14.31
CA TYR A 44 -1.96 2.77 15.08
C TYR A 44 -2.07 2.49 16.58
N ASP A 45 -2.81 1.46 16.97
CA ASP A 45 -2.88 1.05 18.37
C ASP A 45 -1.51 0.70 18.95
N MET A 46 -0.69 -0.03 18.20
CA MET A 46 0.66 -0.38 18.60
C MET A 46 1.56 0.86 18.70
N ILE A 47 1.61 1.69 17.66
CA ILE A 47 2.55 2.81 17.59
C ILE A 47 2.21 3.90 18.60
N PHE A 48 0.93 4.10 18.92
CA PHE A 48 0.50 5.02 19.97
C PHE A 48 0.79 4.49 21.38
N LYS A 49 0.78 3.16 21.59
CA LYS A 49 1.23 2.57 22.85
C LYS A 49 2.74 2.64 23.04
N VAL A 50 3.52 2.38 21.98
CA VAL A 50 4.99 2.43 22.02
C VAL A 50 5.49 3.88 22.13
N PHE A 51 4.82 4.82 21.45
CA PHE A 51 5.13 6.24 21.48
C PHE A 51 3.89 7.04 21.94
N PRO A 52 3.60 7.14 23.25
CA PRO A 52 2.41 7.82 23.74
C PRO A 52 2.46 9.36 23.60
N GLY A 53 3.64 9.93 23.35
CA GLY A 53 3.81 11.37 23.18
C GLY A 53 3.02 11.95 22.02
N THR A 54 2.53 13.18 22.18
CA THR A 54 1.72 13.90 21.17
C THR A 54 2.45 15.09 20.54
N GLY A 55 3.65 15.42 21.03
CA GLY A 55 4.46 16.51 20.47
C GLY A 55 5.02 16.21 19.08
N LEU A 56 5.45 17.27 18.38
CA LEU A 56 5.92 17.22 16.98
C LEU A 56 6.96 16.12 16.75
N LEU A 57 7.98 16.01 17.61
CA LEU A 57 9.02 14.99 17.47
C LEU A 57 8.47 13.56 17.59
N SER A 58 7.47 13.34 18.44
CA SER A 58 6.82 12.02 18.56
C SER A 58 5.99 11.70 17.32
N THR A 59 5.26 12.68 16.80
CA THR A 59 4.50 12.56 15.55
C THR A 59 5.41 12.25 14.37
N LEU A 60 6.53 12.96 14.23
CA LEU A 60 7.52 12.69 13.19
C LEU A 60 8.08 11.27 13.30
N LYS A 61 8.45 10.81 14.50
CA LYS A 61 8.91 9.43 14.71
C LYS A 61 7.87 8.39 14.28
N LYS A 62 6.60 8.56 14.66
CA LYS A 62 5.49 7.68 14.26
C LYS A 62 5.33 7.64 12.74
N ALA A 63 5.36 8.82 12.10
CA ALA A 63 5.24 8.94 10.65
C ALA A 63 6.41 8.27 9.93
N THR A 64 7.66 8.51 10.37
CA THR A 64 8.85 7.86 9.83
C THR A 64 8.77 6.35 9.96
N LEU A 65 8.35 5.82 11.11
CA LEU A 65 8.17 4.37 11.28
C LEU A 65 7.06 3.82 10.39
N GLY A 66 5.97 4.57 10.20
CA GLY A 66 4.93 4.21 9.25
C GLY A 66 5.47 4.08 7.83
N GLN A 67 6.32 5.02 7.39
CA GLN A 67 6.93 5.00 6.06
C GLN A 67 8.01 3.94 5.89
N LEU A 68 8.75 3.58 6.95
CA LEU A 68 9.84 2.60 6.87
C LEU A 68 9.38 1.16 7.05
N ILE A 69 8.29 0.95 7.79
CA ILE A 69 7.84 -0.40 8.17
C ILE A 69 6.49 -0.68 7.53
N PHE A 70 5.46 0.03 7.96
CA PHE A 70 4.09 -0.28 7.57
C PHE A 70 3.85 -0.12 6.06
N GLY A 71 4.35 0.96 5.45
CA GLY A 71 4.22 1.23 4.02
C GLY A 71 4.83 0.14 3.13
N PRO A 72 6.13 -0.21 3.30
CA PRO A 72 6.76 -1.28 2.54
C PRO A 72 6.10 -2.65 2.76
N SER A 73 5.75 -3.00 4.00
CA SER A 73 5.04 -4.25 4.30
C SER A 73 3.69 -4.33 3.58
N PHE A 74 2.93 -3.23 3.58
CA PHE A 74 1.66 -3.16 2.87
C PHE A 74 1.82 -3.26 1.35
N THR A 75 2.83 -2.59 0.79
CA THR A 75 3.14 -2.64 -0.65
C THR A 75 3.46 -4.06 -1.10
N CYS A 76 4.19 -4.83 -0.29
CA CYS A 76 4.44 -6.25 -0.56
C CYS A 76 3.14 -7.07 -0.67
N VAL A 77 2.13 -6.80 0.18
CA VAL A 77 0.84 -7.49 0.07
C VAL A 77 0.14 -7.14 -1.25
N PHE A 78 0.17 -5.88 -1.67
CA PHE A 78 -0.36 -5.50 -2.98
C PHE A 78 0.36 -6.19 -4.14
N PHE A 79 1.67 -6.37 -4.07
CA PHE A 79 2.42 -7.14 -5.07
C PHE A 79 2.02 -8.61 -5.11
N ALA A 80 1.82 -9.23 -3.94
CA ALA A 80 1.33 -10.62 -3.87
C ALA A 80 -0.08 -10.74 -4.50
N VAL A 81 -1.00 -9.83 -4.16
CA VAL A 81 -2.35 -9.79 -4.73
C VAL A 81 -2.31 -9.57 -6.25
N SER A 82 -1.46 -8.68 -6.74
CA SER A 82 -1.28 -8.44 -8.18
C SER A 82 -0.79 -9.68 -8.92
N LEU A 83 0.17 -10.43 -8.35
CA LEU A 83 0.66 -11.69 -8.92
C LEU A 83 -0.41 -12.79 -8.90
N LEU A 84 -1.22 -12.85 -7.83
CA LEU A 84 -2.35 -13.77 -7.73
C LEU A 84 -3.40 -13.49 -8.81
N GLN A 85 -3.77 -12.21 -9.01
CA GLN A 85 -4.70 -11.81 -10.08
C GLN A 85 -4.15 -12.13 -11.48
N SER A 86 -2.84 -12.03 -11.65
CA SER A 86 -2.16 -12.36 -12.91
C SER A 86 -1.92 -13.87 -13.10
N GLY A 87 -2.28 -14.71 -12.11
CA GLY A 87 -2.04 -16.16 -12.16
C GLY A 87 -0.58 -16.59 -12.11
N THR A 88 0.35 -15.69 -11.75
CA THR A 88 1.81 -15.92 -11.79
C THR A 88 2.45 -15.96 -10.42
N PHE A 89 1.65 -16.14 -9.37
CA PHE A 89 2.17 -16.17 -8.01
C PHE A 89 3.09 -17.38 -7.77
N SER A 90 4.34 -17.09 -7.46
CA SER A 90 5.32 -18.01 -6.92
C SER A 90 6.25 -17.23 -5.99
N ILE A 91 6.91 -17.92 -5.05
CA ILE A 91 7.85 -17.26 -4.13
C ILE A 91 8.96 -16.56 -4.92
N GLY A 92 9.47 -17.18 -5.99
CA GLY A 92 10.48 -16.57 -6.87
C GLY A 92 9.99 -15.31 -7.57
N ASN A 93 8.79 -15.34 -8.14
CA ASN A 93 8.20 -14.17 -8.82
C ASN A 93 7.88 -13.04 -7.83
N PHE A 94 7.41 -13.40 -6.64
CA PHE A 94 7.14 -12.45 -5.58
C PHE A 94 8.42 -11.74 -5.12
N LEU A 95 9.48 -12.49 -4.80
CA LEU A 95 10.76 -11.90 -4.40
C LEU A 95 11.36 -11.03 -5.50
N SER A 96 11.30 -11.49 -6.76
CA SER A 96 11.77 -10.70 -7.91
C SER A 96 10.98 -9.40 -8.06
N LYS A 97 9.65 -9.45 -7.87
CA LYS A 97 8.78 -8.27 -7.92
C LYS A 97 9.08 -7.31 -6.77
N VAL A 98 9.28 -7.80 -5.56
CA VAL A 98 9.66 -6.99 -4.40
C VAL A 98 10.99 -6.30 -4.64
N GLN A 99 12.03 -7.05 -5.05
CA GLN A 99 13.36 -6.47 -5.28
C GLN A 99 13.35 -5.40 -6.39
N ARG A 100 12.57 -5.62 -7.44
CA ARG A 100 12.49 -4.70 -8.58
C ARG A 100 11.63 -3.48 -8.32
N ASP A 101 10.42 -3.68 -7.77
CA ASP A 101 9.37 -2.66 -7.77
C ASP A 101 9.26 -1.94 -6.42
N LEU A 102 9.62 -2.58 -5.30
CA LEU A 102 9.47 -1.99 -3.96
C LEU A 102 10.31 -0.71 -3.77
N PRO A 103 11.59 -0.64 -4.20
CA PRO A 103 12.37 0.58 -4.01
C PRO A 103 11.78 1.78 -4.75
N GLY A 104 11.22 1.55 -5.95
CA GLY A 104 10.56 2.61 -6.73
C GLY A 104 9.27 3.06 -6.07
N ALA A 105 8.40 2.12 -5.70
CA ALA A 105 7.14 2.40 -5.02
C ALA A 105 7.34 3.14 -3.70
N TRP A 106 8.34 2.72 -2.91
CA TRP A 106 8.66 3.36 -1.63
C TRP A 106 9.17 4.79 -1.79
N LYS A 107 10.10 5.04 -2.74
CA LYS A 107 10.58 6.41 -3.04
C LYS A 107 9.45 7.34 -3.50
N ALA A 108 8.54 6.83 -4.33
CA ALA A 108 7.37 7.60 -4.77
C ALA A 108 6.48 7.99 -3.58
N GLY A 109 6.25 7.07 -2.64
CA GLY A 109 5.52 7.34 -1.40
C GLY A 109 6.19 8.40 -0.52
N LEU A 110 7.51 8.32 -0.34
CA LEU A 110 8.27 9.32 0.44
C LEU A 110 8.22 10.72 -0.16
N GLY A 111 8.16 10.85 -1.48
CA GLY A 111 8.10 12.16 -2.16
C GLY A 111 6.75 12.87 -2.00
N PHE A 112 5.67 12.11 -1.79
CA PHE A 112 4.32 12.64 -1.66
C PHE A 112 3.99 13.05 -0.22
N TRP A 113 4.40 12.26 0.76
CA TRP A 113 4.04 12.45 2.18
C TRP A 113 4.33 13.85 2.76
N PRO A 114 5.48 14.51 2.50
CA PRO A 114 5.76 15.85 3.06
C PRO A 114 4.79 16.94 2.59
N LEU A 115 3.99 16.68 1.55
CA LEU A 115 3.02 17.61 0.97
C LEU A 115 1.60 17.40 1.51
N VAL A 116 1.37 16.36 2.34
CA VAL A 116 0.07 15.95 2.88
C VAL A 116 0.09 16.00 4.40
#